data_AF-A0A8J2XKM0-F1
#
_entry.id   AF-A0A8J2XKM0-F1
#
_cell.length_a   1.000
_cell.length_b   1.000
_cell.length_c   1.000
_cell.angle_alpha   90.00
_cell.angle_beta   90.00
_cell.angle_gamma   90.00
#
_symmetry.space_group_name_H-M   'P 1'
#
loop_
_entity.id
_entity.type
_entity.pdbx_description
1 polymer ?
#
loop_
_entity_poly.entity_id
_entity_poly.type
_entity_poly.pdbx_seq_one_letter_code
_entity_poly.pdbx_strand_id
1 'polypeptide(L)'
;MISSELIDNTASTECTEAVLDILGMDNPESGQVSYMVFETKFDNKQLYCCWSGGNVVDNKVELTPVGVGALDALSRIDADTREGIEMFVLSSNSREALIDEIKLALAKVADRSRVCFVGDVSGKLREWLPDAFNVTNWQH
;
A
#
# COMPACT_ATOMS: atom_id res chain seq x y z
N MET A 1 -7.00 -17.81 -0.77
CA MET A 1 -5.96 -17.42 -1.75
C MET A 1 -5.93 -15.90 -1.80
N ILE A 2 -4.75 -15.28 -1.90
CA ILE A 2 -4.64 -13.82 -2.12
C ILE A 2 -4.59 -13.58 -3.63
N SER A 3 -5.25 -12.53 -4.10
CA SER A 3 -5.09 -11.98 -5.45
C SER A 3 -5.28 -10.49 -5.37
N SER A 4 -4.43 -9.72 -6.06
CA SER A 4 -4.50 -8.27 -6.03
C SER A 4 -4.39 -7.66 -7.41
N GLU A 5 -5.06 -6.54 -7.61
CA GLU A 5 -5.00 -5.74 -8.82
C GLU A 5 -4.68 -4.31 -8.46
N LEU A 6 -3.72 -3.70 -9.16
CA LEU A 6 -3.41 -2.28 -9.00
C LEU A 6 -4.62 -1.48 -9.47
N ILE A 7 -5.11 -0.57 -8.63
CA ILE A 7 -6.23 0.29 -9.00
C ILE A 7 -5.74 1.68 -9.37
N ASP A 8 -6.39 2.28 -10.36
CA ASP A 8 -6.14 3.66 -10.74
C ASP A 8 -6.79 4.59 -9.71
N ASN A 9 -6.02 4.89 -8.66
CA ASN A 9 -6.44 5.75 -7.57
C ASN A 9 -5.35 6.76 -7.24
N THR A 10 -5.78 8.00 -6.99
CA THR A 10 -4.88 9.14 -6.84
C THR A 10 -4.95 9.72 -5.44
N ALA A 11 -3.80 10.17 -4.95
CA ALA A 11 -3.75 11.07 -3.81
C ALA A 11 -4.45 12.41 -4.15
N SER A 12 -4.64 13.24 -3.13
CA SER A 12 -5.00 14.64 -3.29
C SER A 12 -3.94 15.39 -4.09
N THR A 13 -4.37 16.46 -4.77
CA THR A 13 -3.45 17.33 -5.53
C THR A 13 -2.36 17.90 -4.64
N GLU A 14 -2.70 18.40 -3.45
CA GLU A 14 -1.75 18.93 -2.47
C GLU A 14 -0.72 17.88 -2.03
N CYS A 15 -1.16 16.66 -1.72
CA CYS A 15 -0.25 15.57 -1.38
C CYS A 15 0.66 15.21 -2.56
N THR A 16 0.09 15.13 -3.77
CA THR A 16 0.85 14.80 -4.98
C THR A 16 1.92 15.85 -5.26
N GLU A 17 1.58 17.13 -5.20
CA GLU A 17 2.52 18.25 -5.36
C GLU A 17 3.64 18.22 -4.31
N ALA A 18 3.30 18.00 -3.03
CA ALA A 18 4.29 17.89 -1.96
C ALA A 18 5.23 16.70 -2.15
N VAL A 19 4.71 15.54 -2.59
CA VAL A 19 5.54 14.35 -2.86
C VAL A 19 6.48 14.62 -4.02
N LEU A 20 6.00 15.22 -5.11
CA LEU A 20 6.83 15.54 -6.28
C LEU A 20 7.92 16.55 -5.96
N ASP A 21 7.60 17.60 -5.19
CA ASP A 21 8.56 18.60 -4.73
C ASP A 21 9.69 17.96 -3.90
N ILE A 22 9.35 17.10 -2.94
CA ILE A 22 10.34 16.38 -2.12
C ILE A 22 11.22 15.46 -2.98
N LEU A 23 10.65 14.83 -4.01
CA LEU A 23 11.38 13.97 -4.94
C LEU A 23 12.20 14.76 -5.98
N GLY A 24 12.10 16.09 -6.01
CA GLY A 24 12.76 16.94 -7.01
C GLY A 24 12.24 16.67 -8.43
N MET A 25 10.98 16.25 -8.56
CA MET A 25 10.34 15.98 -9.84
C MET A 25 9.52 17.20 -10.27
N ASP A 26 9.91 17.82 -11.38
CA ASP A 26 9.13 18.90 -11.98
C ASP A 26 7.77 18.35 -12.42
N ASN A 27 6.70 19.10 -12.07
CA ASN A 27 5.29 18.80 -12.32
C ASN A 27 5.11 17.97 -13.61
N PRO A 28 4.80 16.66 -13.54
CA PRO A 28 4.64 15.87 -14.73
C PRO A 28 3.47 16.48 -15.51
N GLU A 29 3.77 17.06 -16.67
CA GLU A 29 2.76 17.61 -17.55
C GLU A 29 1.65 16.56 -17.70
N SER A 30 0.47 16.84 -17.14
CA SER A 30 -0.76 16.05 -17.25
C SER A 30 -0.76 14.59 -16.73
N GLY A 31 0.22 14.16 -15.94
CA GLY A 31 0.28 12.77 -15.44
C GLY A 31 -0.26 12.61 -14.02
N GLN A 32 -1.42 11.97 -13.84
CA GLN A 32 -1.86 11.52 -12.52
C GLN A 32 -0.80 10.56 -11.94
N VAL A 33 -0.21 10.91 -10.79
CA VAL A 33 0.72 10.01 -10.09
C VAL A 33 -0.09 8.83 -9.55
N SER A 34 0.16 7.65 -10.10
CA SER A 34 -0.43 6.40 -9.60
C SER A 34 0.38 5.90 -8.43
N TYR A 35 -0.29 5.64 -7.31
CA TYR A 35 0.33 5.10 -6.10
C TYR A 35 0.07 3.60 -5.99
N MET A 36 0.91 2.90 -5.21
CA MET A 36 0.79 1.46 -4.96
C MET A 36 -0.42 1.15 -4.07
N VAL A 37 -1.61 1.23 -4.66
CA VAL A 37 -2.89 0.93 -4.05
C VAL A 37 -3.56 -0.17 -4.85
N PHE A 38 -4.08 -1.17 -4.17
CA PHE A 38 -4.56 -2.40 -4.76
C PHE A 38 -5.93 -2.74 -4.23
N GLU A 39 -6.78 -3.27 -5.11
CA GLU A 39 -7.90 -4.09 -4.68
C GLU A 39 -7.39 -5.51 -4.43
N THR A 40 -7.53 -5.99 -3.20
CA THR A 40 -7.03 -7.29 -2.77
C THR A 40 -8.20 -8.19 -2.38
N LYS A 41 -8.29 -9.37 -3.01
CA LYS A 41 -9.21 -10.44 -2.62
C LYS A 41 -8.48 -11.43 -1.72
N PHE A 42 -9.06 -11.68 -0.55
CA PHE A 42 -8.55 -12.70 0.38
C PHE A 42 -9.71 -13.45 1.03
N ASP A 43 -9.74 -14.76 0.80
CA ASP A 43 -10.87 -15.62 1.19
C ASP A 43 -12.18 -15.12 0.54
N ASN A 44 -13.16 -14.70 1.33
CA ASN A 44 -14.41 -14.09 0.84
C ASN A 44 -14.47 -12.57 1.06
N LYS A 45 -13.33 -11.92 1.31
CA LYS A 45 -13.23 -10.48 1.54
C LYS A 45 -12.67 -9.75 0.31
N GLN A 46 -13.22 -8.58 0.03
CA GLN A 46 -12.67 -7.57 -0.87
C GLN A 46 -12.06 -6.47 -0.01
N LEU A 47 -10.77 -6.23 -0.14
CA LEU A 47 -10.00 -5.30 0.70
C LEU A 47 -9.31 -4.28 -0.20
N TYR A 48 -8.94 -3.13 0.38
CA TYR A 48 -8.13 -2.14 -0.30
C TYR A 48 -6.80 -1.99 0.43
N CYS A 49 -5.71 -2.36 -0.23
CA CYS A 49 -4.39 -2.37 0.39
C CYS A 49 -3.50 -1.32 -0.27
N CYS A 50 -2.71 -0.58 0.51
CA CYS A 50 -1.58 0.17 -0.06
C CYS A 50 -0.24 -0.35 0.47
N TRP A 51 0.79 -0.24 -0.35
CA TRP A 51 2.18 -0.45 0.04
C TRP A 51 2.82 0.91 0.21
N SER A 52 2.90 1.41 1.44
CA SER A 52 3.34 2.79 1.65
C SER A 52 4.85 2.92 1.51
N GLY A 53 5.63 1.99 2.03
CA GLY A 53 7.05 2.27 2.20
C GLY A 53 7.28 3.14 3.43
N GLY A 54 8.30 2.79 4.20
CA GLY A 54 8.61 3.44 5.46
C GLY A 54 9.19 2.47 6.46
N ASN A 55 9.40 2.95 7.67
CA ASN A 55 9.98 2.18 8.76
C ASN A 55 9.35 2.58 10.10
N VAL A 56 9.69 1.84 11.14
CA VAL A 56 9.35 2.21 12.52
C VAL A 56 10.58 2.83 13.17
N VAL A 57 10.46 4.08 13.59
CA VAL A 57 11.50 4.84 14.32
C VAL A 57 10.87 5.30 15.63
N ASP A 58 11.52 5.01 16.76
CA ASP A 58 11.04 5.39 18.10
C ASP A 58 9.56 5.04 18.38
N ASN A 59 9.15 3.82 18.01
CA ASN A 59 7.78 3.32 18.11
C ASN A 59 6.73 4.12 17.31
N LYS A 60 7.16 4.89 16.31
CA LYS A 60 6.29 5.61 15.38
C LYS A 60 6.54 5.12 13.96
N VAL A 61 5.48 5.06 13.17
CA VAL A 61 5.60 4.81 11.74
C VAL A 61 6.05 6.10 11.07
N GLU A 62 7.18 6.05 10.38
CA GLU A 62 7.67 7.10 9.50
C GLU A 62 7.54 6.61 8.05
N LEU A 63 6.68 7.28 7.29
CA LEU A 63 6.44 6.96 5.88
C LEU A 63 7.43 7.71 5.00
N THR A 64 7.81 7.09 3.90
CA THR A 64 8.47 7.84 2.81
C THR A 64 7.47 8.81 2.18
N PRO A 65 7.91 9.82 1.42
CA PRO A 65 7.00 10.71 0.68
C PRO A 65 6.02 9.92 -0.22
N VAL A 66 6.53 8.92 -0.96
CA VAL A 66 5.71 8.02 -1.77
C VAL A 66 4.69 7.27 -0.91
N GLY A 67 5.06 6.90 0.32
CA GLY A 67 4.16 6.23 1.26
C GLY A 67 3.08 7.10 1.84
N VAL A 68 3.37 8.38 2.07
CA VAL A 68 2.35 9.37 2.41
C VAL A 68 1.34 9.47 1.27
N GLY A 69 1.80 9.55 0.02
CA GLY A 69 0.91 9.58 -1.14
C GLY A 69 0.09 8.30 -1.33
N ALA A 70 0.67 7.13 -1.09
CA ALA A 70 -0.07 5.86 -1.16
C ALA A 70 -1.13 5.73 -0.06
N LEU A 71 -0.82 6.19 1.16
CA LEU A 71 -1.79 6.24 2.26
C LEU A 71 -2.90 7.26 1.98
N ASP A 72 -2.56 8.44 1.45
CA ASP A 72 -3.53 9.46 1.08
C ASP A 72 -4.46 8.95 -0.02
N ALA A 73 -3.91 8.34 -1.07
CA ALA A 73 -4.70 7.69 -2.12
C ALA A 73 -5.65 6.63 -1.52
N LEU A 74 -5.15 5.72 -0.68
CA LEU A 74 -5.97 4.70 -0.02
C LEU A 74 -7.12 5.32 0.80
N SER A 75 -6.88 6.42 1.50
CA SER A 75 -7.88 7.10 2.33
C SER A 75 -9.08 7.61 1.55
N ARG A 76 -8.87 7.90 0.25
CA ARG A 76 -9.86 8.47 -0.67
C ARG A 76 -10.71 7.42 -1.36
N ILE A 77 -10.43 6.13 -1.16
CA ILE A 77 -11.33 5.07 -1.61
C ILE A 77 -12.60 5.11 -0.77
N ASP A 78 -13.74 5.22 -1.45
CA ASP A 78 -15.06 5.07 -0.84
C ASP A 78 -15.31 3.59 -0.52
N ALA A 79 -14.68 3.15 0.55
CA ALA A 79 -14.98 1.89 1.18
C ALA A 79 -16.17 2.09 2.11
N ASP A 80 -17.15 1.20 2.03
CA ASP A 80 -18.36 1.21 2.88
C ASP A 80 -18.04 0.75 4.31
N THR A 81 -16.96 1.29 4.88
CA THR A 81 -16.45 0.96 6.20
C THR A 81 -16.49 2.21 7.07
N ARG A 82 -17.14 2.06 8.23
CA ARG A 82 -17.13 3.09 9.29
C ARG A 82 -15.79 3.16 10.03
N GLU A 83 -14.83 2.33 9.63
CA GLU A 83 -13.54 2.16 10.30
C GLU A 83 -12.42 2.85 9.51
N GLY A 84 -11.39 3.29 10.25
CA GLY A 84 -10.22 3.97 9.69
C GLY A 84 -9.33 3.05 8.86
N ILE A 85 -8.10 3.48 8.61
CA ILE A 85 -7.10 2.66 7.92
C ILE A 85 -6.35 1.83 8.97
N GLU A 86 -6.32 0.51 8.79
CA GLU A 86 -5.51 -0.38 9.62
C GLU A 86 -4.07 -0.44 9.09
N MET A 87 -3.09 -0.27 9.97
CA MET A 87 -1.67 -0.27 9.58
C MET A 87 -0.96 -1.52 10.09
N PHE A 88 -0.27 -2.23 9.20
CA PHE A 88 0.56 -3.38 9.54
C PHE A 88 2.00 -3.13 9.11
N VAL A 89 2.93 -3.29 10.04
CA VAL A 89 4.36 -3.21 9.75
C VAL A 89 4.83 -4.59 9.30
N LEU A 90 5.46 -4.64 8.13
CA LEU A 90 6.07 -5.84 7.56
C LEU A 90 7.51 -5.94 8.03
N SER A 91 7.84 -7.05 8.68
CA SER A 91 9.16 -7.29 9.26
C SER A 91 9.79 -8.61 8.84
N SER A 92 9.09 -9.39 8.01
CA SER A 92 9.55 -10.70 7.55
C SER A 92 10.89 -10.67 6.83
N ASN A 93 11.73 -11.64 7.16
CA ASN A 93 13.07 -11.81 6.60
C ASN A 93 13.16 -12.88 5.49
N SER A 94 12.04 -13.52 5.15
CA SER A 94 11.89 -14.41 4.00
C SER A 94 10.57 -14.19 3.28
N ARG A 95 10.48 -14.67 2.04
CA ARG A 95 9.27 -14.60 1.21
C ARG A 95 8.12 -15.42 1.82
N GLU A 96 8.41 -16.61 2.34
CA GLU A 96 7.40 -17.48 2.95
C GLU A 96 6.82 -16.85 4.22
N ALA A 97 7.68 -16.29 5.08
CA ALA A 97 7.26 -15.59 6.28
C ALA A 97 6.41 -14.35 5.94
N LEU A 98 6.80 -13.61 4.89
CA LEU A 98 6.05 -12.44 4.42
C LEU A 98 4.62 -12.82 3.99
N ILE A 99 4.48 -13.91 3.24
CA ILE A 99 3.17 -14.41 2.81
C ILE A 99 2.27 -14.71 4.02
N ASP A 100 2.82 -15.36 5.04
CA ASP A 100 2.06 -15.71 6.25
C ASP A 100 1.74 -14.46 7.09
N GLU A 101 2.66 -13.51 7.21
CA GLU A 101 2.45 -12.21 7.86
C GLU A 101 1.30 -11.43 7.21
N ILE A 102 1.27 -11.35 5.87
CA ILE A 102 0.20 -10.69 5.11
C ILE A 102 -1.13 -11.42 5.32
N LYS A 103 -1.17 -12.77 5.22
CA LYS A 103 -2.41 -13.54 5.46
C LYS A 103 -2.96 -13.31 6.86
N LEU A 104 -2.08 -13.27 7.87
CA LEU A 104 -2.48 -13.02 9.26
C LEU A 104 -3.02 -11.60 9.44
N ALA A 105 -2.47 -10.61 8.75
CA ALA A 105 -3.01 -9.25 8.74
C ALA A 105 -4.40 -9.20 8.10
N LEU A 106 -4.55 -9.71 6.87
CA LEU A 106 -5.82 -9.69 6.12
C LEU A 106 -6.93 -10.55 6.79
N ALA A 107 -6.55 -11.56 7.57
CA ALA A 107 -7.50 -12.35 8.36
C ALA A 107 -8.16 -11.53 9.49
N LYS A 108 -7.43 -10.57 10.08
CA LYS A 108 -7.87 -9.77 11.23
C LYS A 108 -8.86 -8.66 10.86
N VAL A 109 -8.71 -8.10 9.66
CA VAL A 109 -9.52 -6.94 9.22
C VAL A 109 -10.89 -7.37 8.71
N ALA A 110 -11.88 -6.48 8.74
CA ALA A 110 -13.21 -6.75 8.20
C ALA A 110 -13.22 -6.78 6.65
N ASP A 111 -14.31 -7.27 6.07
CA ASP A 111 -14.56 -7.10 4.64
C ASP A 111 -14.64 -5.59 4.30
N ARG A 112 -14.17 -5.22 3.10
CA ARG A 112 -14.06 -3.83 2.62
C ARG A 112 -13.09 -2.93 3.40
N SER A 113 -12.30 -3.46 4.33
CA SER A 113 -11.31 -2.67 5.08
C SER A 113 -10.22 -2.06 4.20
N ARG A 114 -9.71 -0.90 4.64
CA ARG A 114 -8.54 -0.23 4.08
C ARG A 114 -7.32 -0.58 4.92
N VAL A 115 -6.29 -1.12 4.29
CA VAL A 115 -5.11 -1.66 4.96
C VAL A 115 -3.84 -1.05 4.40
N CYS A 116 -3.01 -0.44 5.23
CA CYS A 116 -1.73 0.11 4.85
C CYS A 116 -0.59 -0.79 5.36
N PHE A 117 0.14 -1.41 4.44
CA PHE A 117 1.34 -2.18 4.76
C PHE A 117 2.58 -1.27 4.70
N VAL A 118 3.31 -1.24 5.81
CA VAL A 118 4.49 -0.39 6.01
C VAL A 118 5.73 -1.28 6.05
N GLY A 119 6.76 -0.95 5.28
CA GLY A 119 8.05 -1.64 5.31
C GLY A 119 9.00 -1.07 4.26
N ASP A 120 10.18 -1.66 4.10
CA ASP A 120 11.12 -1.28 3.04
C ASP A 120 10.67 -1.80 1.66
N VAL A 121 9.67 -1.13 1.09
CA VAL A 121 9.11 -1.42 -0.25
C VAL A 121 10.04 -0.98 -1.39
N SER A 122 11.15 -0.31 -1.08
CA SER A 122 12.21 0.04 -2.05
C SER A 122 13.30 -1.02 -2.13
N GLY A 123 13.52 -1.78 -1.06
CA GLY A 123 14.49 -2.87 -0.97
C GLY A 123 13.85 -4.24 -1.18
N LYS A 124 14.14 -5.18 -0.28
CA LYS A 124 13.80 -6.60 -0.46
C LYS A 124 12.30 -6.89 -0.58
N LEU A 125 11.45 -6.10 0.12
CA LEU A 125 10.01 -6.32 0.03
C LEU A 125 9.48 -6.04 -1.38
N ARG A 126 10.13 -5.17 -2.15
CA ARG A 126 9.77 -4.92 -3.56
C ARG A 126 9.74 -6.19 -4.39
N GLU A 127 10.69 -7.10 -4.15
CA GLU A 127 10.80 -8.35 -4.89
C GLU A 127 9.77 -9.39 -4.44
N TRP A 128 9.34 -9.35 -3.18
CA TRP A 128 8.49 -10.39 -2.60
C TRP A 128 7.01 -10.02 -2.54
N LEU A 129 6.68 -8.73 -2.48
CA LEU A 129 5.31 -8.24 -2.36
C LEU A 129 4.42 -8.60 -3.56
N PRO A 130 4.86 -8.43 -4.84
CA PRO A 130 4.03 -8.80 -5.99
C PRO A 130 3.61 -10.27 -5.95
N ASP A 131 4.54 -11.14 -5.55
CA ASP A 131 4.30 -12.55 -5.39
C ASP A 131 3.41 -12.88 -4.18
N ALA A 132 3.65 -12.21 -3.05
CA ALA A 132 2.89 -12.44 -1.83
C ALA A 132 1.42 -11.98 -1.94
N PHE A 133 1.18 -10.90 -2.68
CA PHE A 133 -0.15 -10.40 -3.00
C PHE A 133 -0.75 -11.00 -4.28
N ASN A 134 0.02 -11.81 -5.00
CA ASN A 134 -0.35 -12.40 -6.29
C ASN A 134 -0.95 -11.34 -7.23
N VAL A 135 -0.14 -10.32 -7.53
CA VAL A 135 -0.55 -9.16 -8.32
C VAL A 135 -0.70 -9.56 -9.79
N THR A 136 -1.92 -9.55 -10.29
CA THR A 136 -2.20 -9.75 -11.72
C THR A 136 -2.00 -8.40 -12.41
N ASN A 137 -1.03 -8.30 -13.32
CA ASN A 137 -0.60 -7.09 -14.08
C ASN A 137 0.54 -6.26 -13.46
N TRP A 138 1.42 -6.86 -12.66
CA TRP A 138 2.65 -6.19 -12.23
C TRP A 138 3.60 -5.99 -13.43
N GLN A 139 3.70 -4.76 -13.95
CA GLN A 139 4.65 -4.40 -15.00
C GLN A 139 5.85 -3.67 -14.39
N HIS A 140 7.04 -4.24 -14.58
CA HIS A 140 8.33 -3.57 -14.45
C HIS A 140 8.97 -3.47 -15.83
#